data_AF-A0A2V9NUG1-F1
#
_entry.id   AF-A0A2V9NUG1-F1
#
_cell.length_a   1.000
_cell.length_b   1.000
_cell.length_c   1.000
_cell.angle_alpha   90.00
_cell.angle_beta   90.00
_cell.angle_gamma   90.00
#
_symmetry.space_group_name_H-M   'P 1'
#
loop_
_entity.id
_entity.type
_entity.pdbx_description
1 polymer ?
#
loop_
_entity_poly.entity_id
_entity_poly.type
_entity_poly.pdbx_seq_one_letter_code
_entity_poly.pdbx_strand_id
1 'polypeptide(L)' 'MEAQKSLYPKEYATPVHPTEGGGAQIVESHSLIPDALFHAFATFGVLMSPNLPLSRRQHEMITTVVSVTNRCVY' A
#
# COMPACT_ATOMS: atom_id res chain seq x y z
N MET A 1 5.53 -10.40 3.05
CA MET A 1 4.64 -9.37 3.61
C MET A 1 4.89 -9.13 5.10
N GLU A 2 5.00 -10.17 5.94
CA GLU A 2 5.26 -9.96 7.38
C GLU A 2 6.53 -9.16 7.66
N ALA A 3 7.58 -9.30 6.84
CA ALA A 3 8.82 -8.53 6.97
C ALA A 3 8.66 -7.01 6.79
N GLN A 4 7.73 -6.56 5.95
CA GLN A 4 7.47 -5.12 5.70
C GLN A 4 6.37 -4.53 6.56
N LYS A 5 5.57 -5.38 7.22
CA LYS A 5 4.38 -4.97 7.97
C LYS A 5 4.70 -3.96 9.08
N SER A 6 5.91 -4.03 9.64
CA SER A 6 6.44 -3.07 10.62
C SER A 6 6.63 -1.66 10.07
N LEU A 7 6.74 -1.50 8.74
CA LEU A 7 6.89 -0.20 8.07
C LEU A 7 5.54 0.48 7.80
N TYR A 8 4.42 -0.22 8.00
CA TYR A 8 3.13 0.31 7.60
C TYR A 8 2.47 1.15 8.69
N PRO A 9 1.61 2.10 8.30
CA PRO A 9 0.78 2.83 9.23
C PRO A 9 -0.13 1.90 10.04
N LYS A 10 -0.41 2.26 11.29
CA LYS A 10 -1.27 1.49 12.21
C LYS A 10 -2.66 1.19 11.65
N GLU A 11 -3.16 2.04 10.76
CA GLU A 11 -4.45 1.90 10.09
C GLU A 11 -4.52 0.63 9.23
N TYR A 12 -3.38 0.10 8.77
CA TYR A 12 -3.27 -1.14 8.01
C TYR A 12 -3.18 -2.40 8.90
N ALA A 13 -3.20 -2.25 10.23
CA ALA A 13 -3.11 -3.40 11.15
C ALA A 13 -4.35 -4.31 11.08
N THR A 14 -5.51 -3.75 10.73
CA THR A 14 -6.76 -4.48 10.59
C THR A 14 -7.24 -4.40 9.14
N PRO A 15 -7.36 -5.53 8.42
CA PRO A 15 -7.89 -5.55 7.07
C PRO A 15 -9.32 -4.99 7.01
N VAL A 16 -9.57 -4.02 6.14
CA VAL A 16 -10.88 -3.35 5.99
C VAL A 16 -11.79 -4.01 4.94
N HIS A 17 -11.28 -4.93 4.12
CA HIS A 17 -12.05 -5.61 3.08
C HIS A 17 -11.87 -7.13 3.14
N PRO A 18 -12.91 -7.89 3.48
CA PRO A 18 -12.99 -9.30 3.12
C PRO A 18 -13.39 -9.37 1.64
N THR A 19 -12.41 -9.52 0.74
CA THR A 19 -12.70 -9.81 -0.68
C THR A 19 -13.07 -11.29 -0.82
N GLU A 20 -14.09 -11.61 -1.63
CA GLU A 20 -14.34 -12.98 -2.10
C GLU A 20 -13.11 -13.42 -2.91
N GLY A 21 -12.18 -14.13 -2.26
CA GLY A 21 -10.85 -14.44 -2.80
C GLY A 21 -9.73 -14.43 -1.74
N GLY A 22 -9.92 -13.71 -0.64
CA GLY A 22 -9.03 -13.77 0.53
C GLY A 22 -7.87 -12.75 0.56
N GLY A 23 -7.64 -11.96 -0.49
CA GLY A 23 -6.64 -10.89 -0.50
C GLY A 23 -7.04 -9.64 -1.30
N ALA A 24 -6.36 -8.52 -1.04
CA ALA A 24 -6.42 -7.37 -1.95
C ALA A 24 -5.84 -7.79 -3.31
N GLN A 25 -6.53 -7.50 -4.42
CA GLN A 25 -6.15 -7.98 -5.77
C GLN A 25 -4.69 -7.66 -6.15
N ILE A 26 -4.08 -6.63 -5.53
CA ILE A 26 -2.70 -6.22 -5.80
C ILE A 26 -1.72 -7.23 -5.22
N VAL A 27 -2.01 -7.73 -4.01
CA VAL A 27 -1.14 -8.68 -3.30
C VAL A 27 -1.17 -10.01 -4.01
N GLU A 28 -2.36 -10.46 -4.42
CA GLU A 28 -2.54 -11.70 -5.17
C GLU A 28 -1.79 -11.64 -6.50
N SER A 29 -1.99 -10.59 -7.30
CA SER A 29 -1.34 -10.44 -8.60
C SER A 29 0.19 -10.43 -8.49
N HIS A 30 0.73 -9.71 -7.51
CA HIS A 30 2.19 -9.58 -7.35
C HIS A 30 2.83 -10.75 -6.59
N SER A 31 2.04 -11.62 -5.94
CA SER A 31 2.56 -12.83 -5.28
C SER A 31 3.26 -13.81 -6.24
N LEU A 32 2.97 -13.70 -7.54
CA LEU A 32 3.64 -14.44 -8.61
C LEU A 32 5.13 -14.09 -8.76
N ILE A 33 5.56 -12.92 -8.27
CA ILE A 33 6.95 -12.45 -8.30
C ILE A 33 7.34 -11.96 -6.89
N PRO A 34 7.70 -12.87 -5.96
CA PRO A 34 7.85 -12.55 -4.54
C PRO A 34 8.84 -11.42 -4.23
N ASP A 35 9.96 -11.34 -4.95
CA ASP A 35 10.95 -10.27 -4.75
C ASP A 35 10.40 -8.90 -5.19
N ALA A 36 9.67 -8.86 -6.31
CA ALA A 36 9.02 -7.64 -6.75
C ALA A 36 7.94 -7.20 -5.75
N LEU A 37 7.14 -8.13 -5.25
CA LEU A 37 6.18 -7.88 -4.17
C LEU A 37 6.89 -7.32 -2.93
N PHE A 38 8.02 -7.92 -2.53
CA PHE A 38 8.80 -7.47 -1.38
C PHE A 38 9.23 -6.00 -1.55
N HIS A 39 9.80 -5.66 -2.70
CA HIS A 39 10.32 -4.31 -2.95
C HIS A 39 9.22 -3.26 -3.15
N ALA A 40 8.13 -3.61 -3.82
CA ALA A 40 6.98 -2.72 -4.00
C ALA A 40 6.40 -2.30 -2.63
N PHE A 41 6.22 -3.26 -1.74
CA PHE A 41 5.67 -3.02 -0.42
C PHE A 41 6.67 -2.38 0.56
N ALA A 42 7.97 -2.64 0.43
CA ALA A 42 8.99 -1.88 1.15
C ALA A 42 8.99 -0.39 0.74
N THR A 43 8.86 -0.12 -0.56
CA THR A 43 8.73 1.24 -1.09
C THR A 43 7.49 1.92 -0.53
N PHE A 44 6.34 1.23 -0.53
CA PHE A 44 5.11 1.74 0.09
C PHE A 44 5.31 2.11 1.57
N GLY A 45 5.95 1.25 2.36
CA GLY A 45 6.24 1.53 3.78
C GLY A 45 7.07 2.80 3.97
N VAL A 46 8.13 2.97 3.17
CA VAL A 46 8.99 4.18 3.23
C VAL A 46 8.22 5.44 2.84
N LEU A 47 7.40 5.37 1.79
CA LEU A 47 6.55 6.50 1.35
C LEU A 47 5.50 6.90 2.38
N MET A 48 5.12 6.00 3.29
CA MET A 48 4.14 6.23 4.34
C MET A 48 4.74 6.56 5.72
N SER A 49 6.07 6.72 5.79
CA SER A 49 6.81 6.89 7.05
C SER A 49 6.31 8.08 7.87
N PRO A 50 6.17 7.93 9.21
CA PRO A 50 5.77 9.03 10.10
C PRO A 50 6.86 10.10 10.26
N ASN A 51 8.08 9.85 9.77
CA ASN A 51 9.19 10.80 9.81
C ASN A 51 9.16 11.79 8.63
N LEU A 52 8.27 11.60 7.66
CA LEU A 52 8.07 12.56 6.58
C LEU A 52 7.27 13.77 7.10
N PRO A 53 7.49 14.97 6.55
CA PRO A 53 6.72 16.17 6.91
C PRO A 53 5.31 16.18 6.27
N LEU A 54 4.63 15.02 6.31
CA LEU A 54 3.34 14.78 5.67
C LEU A 54 2.40 14.07 6.64
N SER A 55 1.18 14.61 6.77
CA SER A 55 0.07 13.95 7.45
C SER A 55 -0.50 12.82 6.59
N ARG A 56 -1.23 11.89 7.24
CA ARG A 56 -1.96 10.82 6.54
C ARG A 56 -2.90 11.34 5.45
N ARG A 57 -3.63 12.42 5.73
CA ARG A 57 -4.52 13.07 4.76
C ARG A 57 -3.75 13.62 3.55
N GLN A 58 -2.53 14.11 3.74
CA GLN A 58 -1.70 14.57 2.63
C GLN A 58 -1.19 13.40 1.79
N HIS A 59 -0.81 12.27 2.41
CA HIS A 59 -0.48 11.05 1.66
C HIS A 59 -1.67 10.58 0.80
N GLU A 60 -2.88 10.56 1.36
CA GLU A 60 -4.10 10.18 0.65
C GLU A 60 -4.45 11.16 -0.47
N MET A 61 -4.29 12.47 -0.23
CA MET A 61 -4.47 13.50 -1.25
C MET A 61 -3.51 13.30 -2.43
N ILE A 62 -2.22 13.08 -2.17
CA ILE A 62 -1.20 12.83 -3.21
C ILE A 62 -1.59 11.59 -4.02
N THR A 63 -1.89 10.47 -3.35
CA THR A 63 -2.29 9.23 -4.02
C THR A 63 -3.54 9.43 -4.88
N THR A 64 -4.54 10.15 -4.37
CA THR A 64 -5.77 10.46 -5.11
C THR A 64 -5.49 11.28 -6.37
N VAL A 65 -4.72 12.37 -6.24
CA VAL A 65 -4.37 13.24 -7.37
C VAL A 65 -3.56 12.49 -8.42
N VAL A 66 -2.57 11.69 -8.00
CA VAL A 66 -1.75 10.87 -8.91
C VAL A 66 -2.60 9.84 -9.64
N SER A 67 -3.47 9.11 -8.94
CA SER A 67 -4.34 8.10 -9.54
C SER A 67 -5.30 8.71 -10.56
N VAL A 68 -5.96 9.83 -10.23
CA VAL A 68 -6.85 10.53 -11.17
C VAL A 68 -6.08 11.05 -12.38
N THR A 69 -4.90 11.64 -12.16
CA THR A 69 -4.03 12.13 -13.24
C THR A 69 -3.65 11.02 -14.23
N ASN A 70 -3.43 9.80 -13.71
CA ASN A 70 -3.08 8.63 -14.51
C ASN A 70 -4.29 7.77 -14.92
N ARG A 71 -5.53 8.20 -14.63
CA ARG A 71 -6.76 7.43 -14.89
C ARG A 71 -6.70 6.01 -14.33
N CYS A 72 -6.06 5.85 -13.17
CA CYS A 72 -5.91 4.57 -12.49
C CYS A 72 -7.25 4.18 -11.84
N VAL A 73 -7.78 3.03 -12.24
CA VAL A 73 -8.99 2.40 -11.66
C VAL A 73 -8.56 1.06 -11.08
N TYR A 74 -8.87 0.85 -9.80
CA TYR A 74 -8.51 -0.35 -9.04
C TYR A 74 -9.73 -1.23 -8.81
#